data_AF-A0A5B8CDD2-F1
#
_entry.id   AF-A0A5B8CDD2-F1
#
_cell.length_a   1.000
_cell.length_b   1.000
_cell.length_c   1.000
_cell.angle_alpha   90.00
_cell.angle_beta   90.00
_cell.angle_gamma   90.00
#
_symmetry.space_group_name_H-M   'P 1'
#
loop_
_entity.id
_entity.type
_entity.pdbx_description
1 polymer ?
#
loop_
_entity_poly.entity_id
_entity_poly.type
_entity_poly.pdbx_seq_one_letter_code
_entity_poly.pdbx_strand_id
1 'polypeptide(L)'
;MLADPHHLLVLAEDVTSQDVEALAVSRSTDAGWSGPAELQLMPGVHLTGPWTLESDLLRSFDLPAWARQAYLLSCPVQRGAALPAELRGVDPLLDAFPSGVPTGVEAEALGHLRAIARRLRGALRVAGTGAVVVPDADAAIDLTVLAPVWLDHDAGLQVLRQTLPAVRSALDDIPEELAGQELEGYMLLSDLGDGDLLEIEAAGLDEVPTVLRGTDWAAGGVVGYEIRWRPAHPEQAFRGRPPLQVRRSRARAAELIERAAGALQALVGGEVVDDDGFLVDPGDLAG
;
A
#
# COMPACT_ATOMS: atom_id res chain seq x y z
N MET A 1 27.92 5.26 12.01
CA MET A 1 29.33 4.83 11.89
C MET A 1 29.32 3.62 10.95
N LEU A 2 30.28 3.40 10.04
CA LEU A 2 30.19 2.33 9.02
C LEU A 2 30.02 0.88 9.55
N ALA A 3 30.07 0.69 10.87
CA ALA A 3 29.91 -0.59 11.57
C ALA A 3 28.49 -0.86 12.10
N ASP A 4 27.55 0.08 11.95
CA ASP A 4 26.18 -0.11 12.43
C ASP A 4 25.42 -1.06 11.47
N PRO A 5 24.59 -1.99 11.97
CA PRO A 5 23.75 -2.82 11.10
C PRO A 5 22.74 -1.94 10.37
N HIS A 6 22.64 -2.10 9.04
CA HIS A 6 21.71 -1.35 8.20
C HIS A 6 20.54 -2.24 7.76
N HIS A 7 19.39 -1.61 7.49
CA HIS A 7 18.29 -2.29 6.82
C HIS A 7 18.61 -2.42 5.33
N LEU A 8 18.17 -3.53 4.73
CA LEU A 8 18.34 -3.77 3.30
C LEU A 8 16.98 -3.95 2.64
N LEU A 9 16.80 -3.30 1.49
CA LEU A 9 15.79 -3.68 0.50
C LEU A 9 16.44 -4.69 -0.44
N VAL A 10 15.86 -5.89 -0.56
CA VAL A 10 16.41 -7.02 -1.30
C VAL A 10 15.51 -7.33 -2.49
N LEU A 11 16.10 -7.40 -3.69
CA LEU A 11 15.38 -7.47 -4.95
C LEU A 11 15.96 -8.54 -5.88
N ALA A 12 15.14 -9.00 -6.82
CA ALA A 12 15.52 -9.89 -7.91
C ALA A 12 16.33 -9.13 -8.98
N GLU A 13 16.99 -9.83 -9.90
CA GLU A 13 17.90 -9.26 -10.91
C GLU A 13 17.21 -8.45 -12.02
N ASP A 14 15.94 -8.75 -12.29
CA ASP A 14 15.11 -8.09 -13.31
C ASP A 14 14.61 -6.71 -12.89
N VAL A 15 14.67 -6.40 -11.60
CA VAL A 15 14.29 -5.09 -11.07
C VAL A 15 15.40 -4.06 -11.36
N THR A 16 15.05 -2.91 -11.91
CA THR A 16 16.01 -1.86 -12.22
C THR A 16 16.04 -0.77 -11.16
N SER A 17 17.10 0.03 -11.14
CA SER A 17 17.16 1.24 -10.30
C SER A 17 16.06 2.26 -10.64
N GLN A 18 15.58 2.27 -11.89
CA GLN A 18 14.48 3.14 -12.32
C GLN A 18 13.15 2.69 -11.72
N ASP A 19 12.91 1.38 -11.58
CA ASP A 19 11.71 0.87 -10.92
C ASP A 19 11.68 1.30 -9.45
N VAL A 20 12.82 1.21 -8.75
CA VAL A 20 12.93 1.65 -7.35
C VAL A 20 12.74 3.16 -7.20
N GLU A 21 13.36 3.95 -8.09
CA GLU A 21 13.19 5.41 -8.11
C GLU A 21 11.74 5.82 -8.37
N ALA A 22 11.08 5.22 -9.36
CA ALA A 22 9.70 5.55 -9.71
C ALA A 22 8.75 5.35 -8.51
N LEU A 23 8.92 4.26 -7.77
CA LEU A 23 8.15 4.01 -6.55
C LEU A 23 8.54 4.98 -5.42
N ALA A 24 9.81 5.33 -5.25
CA ALA A 24 10.22 6.32 -4.26
C ALA A 24 9.59 7.70 -4.52
N VAL A 25 9.61 8.18 -5.76
CA VAL A 25 9.08 9.49 -6.19
C VAL A 25 7.56 9.58 -6.03
N SER A 26 6.84 8.47 -6.24
CA SER A 26 5.39 8.43 -6.05
C SER A 26 4.96 8.70 -4.59
N ARG A 27 5.84 8.38 -3.63
CA ARG A 27 5.53 8.46 -2.19
C ARG A 27 6.14 9.66 -1.48
N SER A 28 7.17 10.29 -2.04
CA SER A 28 7.82 11.46 -1.41
C SER A 28 8.11 12.57 -2.40
N THR A 29 7.92 13.81 -1.96
CA THR A 29 8.31 15.00 -2.69
C THR A 29 9.81 15.18 -2.84
N ASP A 30 10.56 14.66 -1.88
CA ASP A 30 12.00 14.83 -1.78
C ASP A 30 12.76 13.60 -2.31
N ALA A 31 12.04 12.62 -2.87
CA ALA A 31 12.67 11.45 -3.45
C ALA A 31 13.29 11.75 -4.82
N GLY A 32 14.47 11.18 -5.06
CA GLY A 32 15.23 11.34 -6.31
C GLY A 32 16.72 11.09 -6.10
N TRP A 33 17.46 10.90 -7.20
CA TRP A 33 18.91 10.68 -7.12
C TRP A 33 19.64 11.91 -6.59
N SER A 34 20.30 11.78 -5.44
CA SER A 34 21.17 12.80 -4.86
C SER A 34 22.62 12.67 -5.34
N GLY A 35 22.98 11.51 -5.88
CA GLY A 35 24.32 11.23 -6.40
C GLY A 35 24.41 9.87 -7.12
N PRO A 36 25.61 9.49 -7.57
CA PRO A 36 25.83 8.18 -8.18
C PRO A 36 25.51 7.05 -7.20
N ALA A 37 24.55 6.18 -7.55
CA ALA A 37 24.12 5.06 -6.72
C ALA A 37 23.56 5.46 -5.34
N GLU A 38 23.11 6.72 -5.18
CA GLU A 38 22.48 7.24 -3.97
C GLU A 38 21.11 7.86 -4.31
N LEU A 39 20.06 7.19 -3.87
CA LEU A 39 18.67 7.59 -4.04
C LEU A 39 18.17 8.16 -2.71
N GLN A 40 17.84 9.44 -2.67
CA GLN A 40 17.13 10.01 -1.53
C GLN A 40 15.69 9.48 -1.53
N LEU A 41 15.23 8.97 -0.38
CA LEU A 41 13.83 8.56 -0.19
C LEU A 41 13.01 9.64 0.49
N MET A 42 13.64 10.31 1.46
CA MET A 42 13.06 11.38 2.28
C MET A 42 14.23 12.29 2.73
N PRO A 43 13.97 13.50 3.25
CA PRO A 43 15.04 14.38 3.73
C PRO A 43 15.97 13.68 4.74
N GLY A 44 17.24 13.50 4.37
CA GLY A 44 18.24 12.85 5.22
C GLY A 44 18.18 11.31 5.25
N VAL A 45 17.32 10.67 4.46
CA VAL A 45 17.20 9.22 4.34
C VAL A 45 17.49 8.77 2.93
N HIS A 46 18.45 7.85 2.78
CA HIS A 46 18.98 7.47 1.47
C HIS A 46 19.07 5.96 1.31
N LEU A 47 18.83 5.48 0.09
CA LEU A 47 19.21 4.15 -0.37
C LEU A 47 20.52 4.25 -1.14
N THR A 48 21.46 3.36 -0.84
CA THR A 48 22.68 3.18 -1.63
C THR A 48 22.66 1.83 -2.33
N GLY A 49 22.99 1.80 -3.62
CA GLY A 49 22.96 0.58 -4.42
C GLY A 49 22.59 0.85 -5.89
N PRO A 50 22.28 -0.21 -6.67
CA PRO A 50 22.15 -1.59 -6.23
C PRO A 50 23.51 -2.26 -5.96
N TRP A 51 23.62 -2.99 -4.86
CA TRP A 51 24.77 -3.84 -4.54
C TRP A 51 24.49 -5.27 -4.99
N THR A 52 25.41 -5.88 -5.73
CA THR A 52 25.29 -7.29 -6.14
C THR A 52 25.40 -8.23 -4.94
N LEU A 53 24.49 -9.19 -4.85
CA LEU A 53 24.46 -10.22 -3.82
C LEU A 53 25.01 -11.54 -4.37
N GLU A 54 26.15 -11.96 -3.82
CA GLU A 54 26.79 -13.23 -4.14
C GLU A 54 26.21 -14.39 -3.30
N SER A 55 26.37 -15.62 -3.79
CA SER A 55 25.80 -16.82 -3.16
C SER A 55 26.21 -17.02 -1.68
N ASP A 56 27.42 -16.61 -1.32
CA ASP A 56 27.88 -16.66 0.07
C ASP A 56 27.15 -15.67 0.97
N LEU A 57 26.85 -14.46 0.46
CA LEU A 57 26.09 -13.44 1.19
C LEU A 57 24.63 -13.84 1.37
N LEU A 58 24.02 -14.47 0.37
CA LEU A 58 22.66 -14.99 0.47
C LEU A 58 22.55 -15.95 1.67
N ARG A 59 23.49 -16.89 1.78
CA ARG A 59 23.54 -17.86 2.89
C ARG A 59 23.85 -17.19 4.22
N SER A 60 24.80 -16.26 4.26
CA SER A 60 25.20 -15.64 5.54
C SER A 60 24.13 -14.71 6.12
N PHE A 61 23.25 -14.19 5.26
CA PHE A 61 22.17 -13.26 5.64
C PHE A 61 20.78 -13.89 5.60
N ASP A 62 20.67 -15.20 5.40
CA ASP A 62 19.41 -15.94 5.29
C ASP A 62 18.44 -15.34 4.26
N LEU A 63 18.98 -14.81 3.15
CA LEU A 63 18.20 -14.15 2.11
C LEU A 63 17.47 -15.17 1.21
N PRO A 64 16.36 -14.76 0.56
CA PRO A 64 15.66 -15.62 -0.39
C PRO A 64 16.56 -16.05 -1.57
N ALA A 65 16.36 -17.27 -2.08
CA ALA A 65 17.18 -17.83 -3.16
C ALA A 65 17.11 -17.06 -4.50
N TRP A 66 16.06 -16.26 -4.69
CA TRP A 66 15.89 -15.39 -5.86
C TRP A 66 16.63 -14.05 -5.72
N ALA A 67 17.11 -13.69 -4.53
CA ALA A 67 17.75 -12.40 -4.28
C ALA A 67 19.05 -12.26 -5.08
N ARG A 68 19.23 -11.13 -5.76
CA ARG A 68 20.42 -10.86 -6.58
C ARG A 68 21.02 -9.50 -6.35
N GLN A 69 20.26 -8.57 -5.81
CA GLN A 69 20.73 -7.25 -5.48
C GLN A 69 20.07 -6.71 -4.21
N ALA A 70 20.73 -5.74 -3.59
CA ALA A 70 20.19 -5.04 -2.44
C ALA A 70 20.48 -3.54 -2.48
N TYR A 71 19.59 -2.76 -1.87
CA TYR A 71 19.82 -1.38 -1.52
C TYR A 71 19.97 -1.28 0.00
N LEU A 72 21.01 -0.57 0.44
CA LEU A 72 21.26 -0.32 1.85
C LEU A 72 20.59 0.99 2.25
N LEU A 73 19.75 0.94 3.29
CA LEU A 73 19.09 2.09 3.86
C LEU A 73 20.00 2.79 4.88
N SER A 74 20.36 4.03 4.59
CA SER A 74 20.96 4.97 5.51
C SER A 74 19.87 5.86 6.11
N CYS A 75 19.51 5.60 7.36
CA CYS A 75 18.55 6.41 8.12
C CYS A 75 18.99 6.51 9.60
N PRO A 76 18.66 7.60 10.31
CA PRO A 76 18.82 7.65 11.75
C PRO A 76 18.06 6.50 12.44
N VAL A 77 18.71 5.76 13.33
CA VAL A 77 18.05 4.71 14.12
C VAL A 77 17.23 5.35 15.23
N GLN A 78 15.94 5.06 15.28
CA GLN A 78 14.97 5.63 16.22
C GLN A 78 14.05 4.51 16.73
N ARG A 79 14.34 4.00 17.93
CA ARG A 79 13.60 2.89 18.56
C ARG A 79 12.78 3.36 19.75
N GLY A 80 11.53 2.90 19.79
CA GLY A 80 10.63 3.09 20.92
C GLY A 80 10.69 1.94 21.92
N ALA A 81 9.56 1.73 22.62
CA ALA A 81 9.40 0.62 23.55
C ALA A 81 9.33 -0.74 22.83
N ALA A 82 9.53 -1.81 23.60
CA ALA A 82 9.35 -3.18 23.11
C ALA A 82 7.93 -3.41 22.59
N LEU A 83 7.80 -4.30 21.60
CA LEU A 83 6.50 -4.67 21.04
C LEU A 83 5.60 -5.30 22.14
N PRO A 84 4.41 -4.74 22.41
CA PRO A 84 3.44 -5.33 23.34
C PRO A 84 3.13 -6.78 22.98
N ALA A 85 2.90 -7.63 23.98
CA ALA A 85 2.69 -9.06 23.75
C ALA A 85 1.45 -9.35 22.91
N GLU A 86 0.45 -8.47 23.01
CA GLU A 86 -0.84 -8.52 22.31
C GLU A 86 -0.70 -8.29 20.80
N LEU A 87 0.36 -7.60 20.36
CA LEU A 87 0.61 -7.27 18.96
C LEU A 87 1.59 -8.24 18.28
N ARG A 88 2.14 -9.21 19.02
CA ARG A 88 3.08 -10.20 18.46
C ARG A 88 2.36 -11.14 17.50
N GLY A 89 3.01 -11.44 16.38
CA GLY A 89 2.48 -12.33 15.35
C GLY A 89 1.46 -11.69 14.41
N VAL A 90 1.17 -10.40 14.59
CA VAL A 90 0.24 -9.65 13.74
C VAL A 90 0.97 -9.12 12.51
N ASP A 91 2.06 -8.38 12.72
CA ASP A 91 2.87 -7.81 11.64
C ASP A 91 4.30 -8.37 11.67
N PRO A 92 4.70 -9.15 10.65
CA PRO A 92 6.05 -9.71 10.55
C PRO A 92 7.17 -8.66 10.62
N LEU A 93 6.92 -7.42 10.17
CA LEU A 93 7.90 -6.36 10.26
C LEU A 93 8.10 -5.89 11.71
N LEU A 94 7.03 -5.71 12.47
CA LEU A 94 7.12 -5.32 13.88
C LEU A 94 7.70 -6.43 14.74
N ASP A 95 7.34 -7.68 14.45
CA ASP A 95 7.88 -8.87 15.12
C ASP A 95 9.41 -8.98 14.98
N ALA A 96 9.98 -8.39 13.92
CA ALA A 96 11.42 -8.33 13.70
C ALA A 96 12.16 -7.39 14.67
N PHE A 97 11.43 -6.60 15.47
CA PHE A 97 11.95 -5.63 16.44
C PHE A 97 11.44 -5.89 17.88
N PRO A 98 11.71 -7.06 18.49
CA PRO A 98 11.12 -7.44 19.77
C PRO A 98 11.53 -6.53 20.94
N SER A 99 12.72 -5.92 20.88
CA SER A 99 13.28 -5.10 21.96
C SER A 99 12.99 -3.60 21.83
N GLY A 100 12.41 -3.16 20.71
CA GLY A 100 12.16 -1.74 20.45
C GLY A 100 11.71 -1.51 19.03
N VAL A 101 10.43 -1.18 18.84
CA VAL A 101 9.86 -0.97 17.50
C VAL A 101 10.43 0.31 16.84
N PRO A 102 10.58 0.33 15.50
CA PRO A 102 10.91 1.55 14.78
C PRO A 102 9.91 2.67 15.08
N THR A 103 10.40 3.89 15.20
CA THR A 103 9.59 5.10 15.40
C THR A 103 10.13 6.24 14.55
N GLY A 104 9.34 7.30 14.38
CA GLY A 104 9.76 8.49 13.63
C GLY A 104 10.23 8.18 12.21
N VAL A 105 11.34 8.81 11.81
CA VAL A 105 11.93 8.71 10.48
C VAL A 105 12.31 7.27 10.11
N GLU A 106 12.72 6.46 11.08
CA GLU A 106 13.06 5.06 10.82
C GLU A 106 11.81 4.23 10.47
N ALA A 107 10.69 4.46 11.17
CA ALA A 107 9.43 3.77 10.88
C ALA A 107 8.88 4.14 9.50
N GLU A 108 8.93 5.43 9.16
CA GLU A 108 8.50 5.95 7.86
C GLU A 108 9.36 5.37 6.72
N ALA A 109 10.68 5.36 6.88
CA ALA A 109 11.61 4.78 5.92
C ALA A 109 11.35 3.27 5.71
N LEU A 110 11.13 2.50 6.79
CA LEU A 110 10.78 1.08 6.69
C LEU A 110 9.41 0.87 6.04
N GLY A 111 8.45 1.79 6.24
CA GLY A 111 7.18 1.81 5.53
C GLY A 111 7.37 1.96 4.01
N HIS A 112 8.23 2.90 3.57
CA HIS A 112 8.57 3.08 2.16
C HIS A 112 9.21 1.83 1.57
N LEU A 113 10.19 1.26 2.27
CA LEU A 113 10.85 0.04 1.85
C LEU A 113 9.89 -1.14 1.76
N ARG A 114 8.96 -1.28 2.70
CA ARG A 114 7.94 -2.34 2.68
C ARG A 114 7.00 -2.20 1.48
N ALA A 115 6.54 -1.00 1.18
CA ALA A 115 5.71 -0.71 0.01
C ALA A 115 6.45 -1.08 -1.29
N ILE A 116 7.69 -0.59 -1.45
CA ILE A 116 8.55 -0.91 -2.61
C ILE A 116 8.77 -2.43 -2.72
N ALA A 117 9.12 -3.09 -1.62
CA ALA A 117 9.31 -4.53 -1.59
C ALA A 117 8.02 -5.29 -1.93
N ARG A 118 6.85 -4.84 -1.47
CA ARG A 118 5.57 -5.47 -1.82
C ARG A 118 5.31 -5.38 -3.33
N ARG A 119 5.43 -4.19 -3.90
CA ARG A 119 5.20 -3.91 -5.33
C ARG A 119 6.16 -4.66 -6.24
N LEU A 120 7.44 -4.71 -5.87
CA LEU A 120 8.50 -5.35 -6.67
C LEU A 120 8.72 -6.82 -6.28
N ARG A 121 7.83 -7.42 -5.46
CA ARG A 121 7.95 -8.80 -4.94
C ARG A 121 9.30 -9.09 -4.27
N GLY A 122 9.87 -8.06 -3.65
CA GLY A 122 11.12 -8.06 -2.90
C GLY A 122 10.98 -8.49 -1.44
N ALA A 123 12.04 -8.24 -0.67
CA ALA A 123 12.13 -8.55 0.75
C ALA A 123 12.87 -7.44 1.50
N LEU A 124 12.69 -7.40 2.81
CA LEU A 124 13.43 -6.54 3.73
C LEU A 124 14.32 -7.39 4.61
N ARG A 125 15.56 -6.98 4.81
CA ARG A 125 16.39 -7.50 5.89
C ARG A 125 16.59 -6.41 6.93
N VAL A 126 16.13 -6.64 8.15
CA VAL A 126 16.17 -5.60 9.19
C VAL A 126 17.49 -5.56 9.94
N ALA A 127 17.92 -4.36 10.29
CA ALA A 127 19.05 -4.11 11.19
C ALA A 127 18.76 -4.63 12.61
N GLY A 128 19.82 -5.06 13.31
CA GLY A 128 19.73 -5.56 14.67
C GLY A 128 19.51 -7.07 14.72
N THR A 129 18.30 -7.55 14.43
CA THR A 129 17.98 -9.00 14.48
C THR A 129 18.43 -9.75 13.23
N GLY A 130 18.56 -9.05 12.09
CA GLY A 130 18.88 -9.68 10.81
C GLY A 130 17.72 -10.44 10.18
N ALA A 131 16.52 -10.35 10.76
CA ALA A 131 15.35 -11.04 10.24
C ALA A 131 15.02 -10.58 8.81
N VAL A 132 14.61 -11.54 7.99
CA VAL A 132 14.14 -11.31 6.63
C VAL A 132 12.62 -11.33 6.62
N VAL A 133 12.03 -10.23 6.19
CA VAL A 133 10.59 -10.03 6.05
C VAL A 133 10.27 -9.98 4.56
N VAL A 134 9.47 -10.91 4.08
CA VAL A 134 8.95 -10.91 2.71
C VAL A 134 7.51 -10.41 2.77
N PRO A 135 7.22 -9.17 2.33
CA PRO A 135 5.85 -8.69 2.29
C PRO A 135 5.00 -9.57 1.37
N ASP A 136 3.75 -9.84 1.76
CA ASP A 136 2.79 -10.51 0.88
C ASP A 136 2.40 -9.54 -0.24
N ALA A 137 2.91 -9.81 -1.46
CA ALA A 137 2.66 -9.02 -2.66
C ALA A 137 1.17 -9.00 -3.06
N ASP A 138 0.42 -10.02 -2.64
CA ASP A 138 -0.99 -10.16 -2.99
C ASP A 138 -1.91 -9.65 -1.86
N ALA A 139 -1.35 -8.94 -0.85
CA ALA A 139 -2.12 -8.42 0.29
C ALA A 139 -2.68 -7.01 0.06
N ALA A 140 -2.06 -6.20 -0.82
CA ALA A 140 -2.58 -4.90 -1.22
C ALA A 140 -3.57 -5.12 -2.37
N ILE A 141 -4.86 -5.19 -2.02
CA ILE A 141 -5.93 -5.42 -3.00
C ILE A 141 -6.91 -4.26 -3.06
N ASP A 142 -6.84 -3.34 -2.10
CA ASP A 142 -7.73 -2.20 -2.08
C ASP A 142 -7.18 -1.12 -3.02
N LEU A 143 -8.10 -0.37 -3.62
CA LEU A 143 -7.78 0.63 -4.63
C LEU A 143 -8.47 1.95 -4.28
N THR A 144 -7.85 3.04 -4.67
CA THR A 144 -8.47 4.37 -4.66
C THR A 144 -8.50 4.93 -6.07
N VAL A 145 -9.67 5.35 -6.55
CA VAL A 145 -9.78 6.17 -7.75
C VAL A 145 -9.68 7.64 -7.34
N LEU A 146 -8.64 8.33 -7.81
CA LEU A 146 -8.40 9.74 -7.59
C LEU A 146 -8.88 10.52 -8.81
N ALA A 147 -9.91 11.36 -8.64
CA ALA A 147 -10.60 11.95 -9.78
C ALA A 147 -10.90 13.45 -9.61
N PRO A 148 -11.02 14.20 -10.72
CA PRO A 148 -11.49 15.60 -10.69
C PRO A 148 -13.00 15.73 -10.53
N VAL A 149 -13.75 14.64 -10.69
CA VAL A 149 -15.21 14.64 -10.76
C VAL A 149 -15.81 14.02 -9.50
N TRP A 150 -16.70 14.77 -8.85
CA TRP A 150 -17.60 14.28 -7.83
C TRP A 150 -18.85 13.65 -8.48
N LEU A 151 -19.06 12.35 -8.24
CA LEU A 151 -20.32 11.68 -8.51
C LEU A 151 -21.19 11.81 -7.28
N ASP A 152 -22.43 12.27 -7.46
CA ASP A 152 -23.41 12.17 -6.40
C ASP A 152 -23.66 10.70 -6.01
N HIS A 153 -24.21 10.52 -4.82
CA HIS A 153 -24.49 9.22 -4.23
C HIS A 153 -25.25 8.27 -5.16
N ASP A 154 -26.30 8.75 -5.82
CA ASP A 154 -27.19 7.92 -6.64
C ASP A 154 -26.50 7.51 -7.95
N ALA A 155 -25.72 8.41 -8.54
CA ALA A 155 -24.88 8.13 -9.69
C ALA A 155 -23.80 7.09 -9.35
N GLY A 156 -23.09 7.26 -8.24
CA GLY A 156 -22.09 6.30 -7.75
C GLY A 156 -22.70 4.91 -7.53
N LEU A 157 -23.86 4.86 -6.88
CA LEU A 157 -24.61 3.62 -6.66
C LEU A 157 -25.06 2.97 -7.96
N GLN A 158 -25.54 3.75 -8.93
CA GLN A 158 -25.97 3.23 -10.24
C GLN A 158 -24.81 2.61 -11.04
N VAL A 159 -23.63 3.24 -11.02
CA VAL A 159 -22.43 2.75 -11.69
C VAL A 159 -21.98 1.44 -11.08
N LEU A 160 -21.83 1.41 -9.76
CA LEU A 160 -21.30 0.24 -9.04
C LEU A 160 -22.24 -0.96 -9.09
N ARG A 161 -23.56 -0.77 -9.22
CA ARG A 161 -24.54 -1.88 -9.35
C ARG A 161 -24.26 -2.82 -10.52
N GLN A 162 -23.58 -2.37 -11.57
CA GLN A 162 -23.23 -3.22 -12.72
C GLN A 162 -22.20 -4.28 -12.34
N THR A 163 -21.28 -3.95 -11.43
CA THR A 163 -20.19 -4.80 -10.97
C THR A 163 -20.49 -5.47 -9.63
N LEU A 164 -21.23 -4.78 -8.76
CA LEU A 164 -21.56 -5.14 -7.39
C LEU A 164 -23.09 -5.21 -7.24
N PRO A 165 -23.75 -6.33 -7.60
CA PRO A 165 -25.22 -6.41 -7.59
C PRO A 165 -25.87 -6.19 -6.22
N ALA A 166 -25.11 -6.41 -5.14
CA ALA A 166 -25.55 -6.25 -3.75
C ALA A 166 -25.16 -4.90 -3.13
N VAL A 167 -24.65 -3.96 -3.93
CA VAL A 167 -24.27 -2.63 -3.43
C VAL A 167 -25.51 -1.84 -2.96
N ARG A 168 -25.39 -1.23 -1.79
CA ARG A 168 -26.42 -0.41 -1.15
C ARG A 168 -25.79 0.82 -0.50
N SER A 169 -26.63 1.79 -0.13
CA SER A 169 -26.15 2.93 0.64
C SER A 169 -25.92 2.54 2.09
N ALA A 170 -24.86 3.06 2.71
CA ALA A 170 -24.76 3.05 4.17
C ALA A 170 -25.75 4.03 4.81
N LEU A 171 -26.22 5.04 4.06
CA LEU A 171 -27.19 6.03 4.54
C LEU A 171 -28.58 5.41 4.71
N ASP A 172 -28.89 4.31 4.03
CA ASP A 172 -30.16 3.58 4.19
C ASP A 172 -30.34 3.09 5.65
N ASP A 173 -29.24 2.94 6.39
CA ASP A 173 -29.23 2.52 7.80
C ASP A 173 -29.28 3.72 8.78
N ILE A 174 -29.24 4.97 8.29
CA ILE A 174 -29.30 6.19 9.09
C ILE A 174 -30.76 6.69 9.18
N PRO A 175 -31.28 7.00 10.38
CA PRO A 175 -32.61 7.60 10.53
C PRO A 175 -32.76 8.89 9.70
N GLU A 176 -33.87 9.03 8.95
CA GLU A 176 -34.16 10.19 8.07
C GLU A 176 -34.02 11.55 8.78
N GLU A 177 -34.23 11.58 10.10
CA GLU A 177 -34.10 12.76 10.96
C GLU A 177 -32.68 13.34 11.02
N LEU A 178 -31.67 12.52 10.67
CA LEU A 178 -30.26 12.92 10.59
C LEU A 178 -29.79 13.17 9.14
N ALA A 179 -30.60 12.80 8.13
CA ALA A 179 -30.23 12.79 6.70
C ALA A 179 -30.31 14.17 6.00
N GLY A 180 -30.18 15.26 6.75
CA GLY A 180 -30.49 16.63 6.28
C GLY A 180 -29.29 17.54 5.99
N GLN A 181 -28.09 17.00 5.74
CA GLN A 181 -26.88 17.79 5.53
C GLN A 181 -26.27 17.53 4.15
N GLU A 182 -25.65 18.58 3.58
CA GLU A 182 -24.77 18.46 2.42
C GLU A 182 -23.65 17.48 2.79
N LEU A 183 -23.53 16.40 2.01
CA LEU A 183 -22.59 15.33 2.31
C LEU A 183 -21.19 15.76 1.87
N GLU A 184 -20.28 15.90 2.83
CA GLU A 184 -18.83 16.03 2.58
C GLU A 184 -18.23 14.70 2.07
N GLY A 185 -18.97 13.60 2.27
CA GLY A 185 -18.62 12.24 1.89
C GLY A 185 -19.84 11.31 1.87
N TYR A 186 -19.79 10.21 1.11
CA TYR A 186 -20.77 9.13 1.23
C TYR A 186 -20.13 7.74 1.17
N MET A 187 -20.82 6.76 1.75
CA MET A 187 -20.36 5.38 1.82
C MET A 187 -21.38 4.44 1.16
N LEU A 188 -20.88 3.57 0.30
CA LEU A 188 -21.62 2.46 -0.32
C LEU A 188 -21.03 1.14 0.16
N LEU A 189 -21.90 0.14 0.34
CA LEU A 189 -21.55 -1.14 0.95
C LEU A 189 -22.00 -2.28 0.04
N SER A 190 -21.14 -3.27 -0.21
CA SER A 190 -21.53 -4.49 -0.92
C SER A 190 -21.13 -5.73 -0.12
N ASP A 191 -22.12 -6.54 0.24
CA ASP A 191 -21.91 -7.84 0.88
C ASP A 191 -21.31 -8.84 -0.14
N LEU A 192 -20.19 -9.47 0.22
CA LEU A 192 -19.52 -10.48 -0.61
C LEU A 192 -19.90 -11.92 -0.23
N GLY A 193 -20.68 -12.10 0.83
CA GLY A 193 -21.00 -13.37 1.47
C GLY A 193 -19.99 -13.74 2.57
N ASP A 194 -20.37 -14.69 3.42
CA ASP A 194 -19.54 -15.22 4.52
C ASP A 194 -19.03 -14.15 5.51
N GLY A 195 -19.67 -12.97 5.55
CA GLY A 195 -19.31 -11.85 6.40
C GLY A 195 -18.24 -10.91 5.81
N ASP A 196 -17.74 -11.19 4.60
CA ASP A 196 -16.85 -10.29 3.88
C ASP A 196 -17.65 -9.13 3.26
N LEU A 197 -17.10 -7.92 3.31
CA LEU A 197 -17.74 -6.71 2.84
C LEU A 197 -16.78 -5.91 1.94
N LEU A 198 -17.32 -5.22 0.92
CA LEU A 198 -16.65 -4.10 0.28
C LEU A 198 -17.26 -2.80 0.76
N GLU A 199 -16.39 -1.89 1.19
CA GLU A 199 -16.72 -0.50 1.51
C GLU A 199 -16.22 0.38 0.37
N ILE A 200 -17.08 1.27 -0.12
CA ILE A 200 -16.72 2.28 -1.12
C ILE A 200 -17.03 3.66 -0.56
N GLU A 201 -16.00 4.39 -0.20
CA GLU A 201 -16.10 5.74 0.34
C GLU A 201 -15.76 6.77 -0.75
N ALA A 202 -16.66 7.73 -0.96
CA ALA A 202 -16.40 8.88 -1.80
C ALA A 202 -16.25 10.12 -0.92
N ALA A 203 -15.11 10.81 -0.99
CA ALA A 203 -14.84 12.02 -0.22
C ALA A 203 -13.93 12.99 -0.98
N GLY A 204 -14.07 14.29 -0.72
CA GLY A 204 -13.09 15.29 -1.16
C GLY A 204 -11.81 15.17 -0.33
N LEU A 205 -10.65 15.26 -0.98
CA LEU A 205 -9.35 15.25 -0.30
C LEU A 205 -8.92 16.67 0.06
N ASP A 206 -8.48 16.87 1.30
CA ASP A 206 -7.96 18.14 1.81
C ASP A 206 -6.60 18.51 1.17
N GLU A 207 -5.81 17.50 0.82
CA GLU A 207 -4.48 17.65 0.23
C GLU A 207 -4.37 16.83 -1.05
N VAL A 208 -3.64 17.37 -2.04
CA VAL A 208 -3.38 16.65 -3.29
C VAL A 208 -2.37 15.53 -3.01
N PRO A 209 -2.71 14.26 -3.29
CA PRO A 209 -1.79 13.15 -3.12
C PRO A 209 -0.48 13.35 -3.91
N THR A 210 0.64 12.98 -3.29
CA THR A 210 2.00 13.13 -3.84
C THR A 210 2.14 12.51 -5.23
N VAL A 211 1.47 11.39 -5.46
CA VAL A 211 1.45 10.63 -6.72
C VAL A 211 0.81 11.40 -7.89
N LEU A 212 -0.05 12.39 -7.62
CA LEU A 212 -0.66 13.25 -8.64
C LEU A 212 0.18 14.49 -8.96
N ARG A 213 1.41 14.60 -8.44
CA ARG A 213 2.23 15.80 -8.67
C ARG A 213 2.46 16.01 -10.18
N GLY A 214 2.24 17.24 -10.62
CA GLY A 214 2.42 17.62 -12.02
C GLY A 214 1.22 17.29 -12.90
N THR A 215 0.13 16.75 -12.34
CA THR A 215 -1.15 16.64 -13.05
C THR A 215 -1.91 17.95 -12.93
N ASP A 216 -2.21 18.57 -14.07
CA ASP A 216 -2.85 19.90 -14.11
C ASP A 216 -4.27 19.88 -13.51
N TRP A 217 -4.98 18.76 -13.63
CA TRP A 217 -6.35 18.64 -13.14
C TRP A 217 -6.45 18.63 -11.61
N ALA A 218 -5.44 18.07 -10.91
CA ALA A 218 -5.48 17.91 -9.46
C ALA A 218 -5.39 19.24 -8.70
N ALA A 219 -4.93 20.31 -9.36
CA ALA A 219 -4.94 21.66 -8.80
C ALA A 219 -6.35 22.19 -8.50
N GLY A 220 -7.39 21.61 -9.12
CA GLY A 220 -8.79 21.96 -8.87
C GLY A 220 -9.42 21.28 -7.66
N GLY A 221 -8.66 20.46 -6.93
CA GLY A 221 -9.17 19.56 -5.89
C GLY A 221 -9.25 18.13 -6.39
N VAL A 222 -9.26 17.18 -5.46
CA VAL A 222 -9.25 15.74 -5.75
C VAL A 222 -10.39 15.08 -4.98
N VAL A 223 -11.15 14.24 -5.66
CA VAL A 223 -12.12 13.34 -5.05
C VAL A 223 -11.48 11.96 -4.98
N GLY A 224 -11.50 11.35 -3.80
CA GLY A 224 -11.10 9.97 -3.60
C GLY A 224 -12.32 9.06 -3.57
N TYR A 225 -12.30 8.00 -4.37
CA TYR A 225 -13.20 6.85 -4.24
C TYR A 225 -12.40 5.67 -3.71
N GLU A 226 -12.41 5.48 -2.40
CA GLU A 226 -11.69 4.40 -1.73
C GLU A 226 -12.52 3.13 -1.73
N ILE A 227 -11.99 2.03 -2.28
CA ILE A 227 -12.68 0.75 -2.42
C ILE A 227 -11.92 -0.27 -1.56
N ARG A 228 -12.43 -0.56 -0.36
CA ARG A 228 -11.75 -1.35 0.67
C ARG A 228 -12.43 -2.68 0.93
N TRP A 229 -11.66 -3.76 1.00
CA TRP A 229 -12.12 -5.05 1.48
C TRP A 229 -12.08 -5.12 3.01
N ARG A 230 -13.23 -5.46 3.60
CA ARG A 230 -13.37 -5.75 5.01
C ARG A 230 -13.62 -7.25 5.20
N PRO A 231 -12.58 -8.03 5.54
CA PRO A 231 -12.75 -9.45 5.81
C PRO A 231 -13.57 -9.71 7.07
N ALA A 232 -14.35 -10.78 7.09
CA ALA A 232 -15.10 -11.23 8.28
C ALA A 232 -14.18 -11.51 9.51
N HIS A 233 -12.95 -11.95 9.21
CA HIS A 233 -11.94 -12.35 10.19
C HIS A 233 -10.62 -11.62 9.91
N PRO A 234 -10.50 -10.32 10.25
CA PRO A 234 -9.31 -9.52 9.94
C PRO A 234 -8.03 -10.08 10.56
N GLU A 235 -8.13 -10.71 11.74
CA GLU A 235 -7.00 -11.36 12.42
C GLU A 235 -6.41 -12.54 11.61
N GLN A 236 -7.23 -13.15 10.74
CA GLN A 236 -6.79 -14.22 9.85
C GLN A 236 -6.38 -13.68 8.48
N ALA A 237 -6.99 -12.59 8.03
CA ALA A 237 -6.72 -11.93 6.75
C ALA A 237 -5.34 -11.30 6.69
N PHE A 238 -4.92 -10.62 7.76
CA PHE A 238 -3.71 -9.80 7.77
C PHE A 238 -2.48 -10.47 8.40
N ARG A 239 -2.61 -11.70 8.89
CA ARG A 239 -1.47 -12.46 9.41
C ARG A 239 -0.47 -12.79 8.28
N GLY A 240 0.81 -12.97 8.62
CA GLY A 240 1.87 -13.20 7.62
C GLY A 240 1.70 -14.41 6.68
N ARG A 241 0.82 -15.37 7.00
CA ARG A 241 0.45 -16.47 6.09
C ARG A 241 -1.04 -16.81 6.18
N PRO A 242 -1.92 -16.12 5.44
CA PRO A 242 -3.37 -16.32 5.53
C PRO A 242 -3.80 -17.76 5.15
N PRO A 243 -4.87 -18.31 5.74
CA PRO A 243 -5.43 -19.61 5.36
C PRO A 243 -5.86 -19.66 3.88
N LEU A 244 -5.98 -20.85 3.30
CA LEU A 244 -6.41 -21.00 1.88
C LEU A 244 -7.77 -20.35 1.61
N GLN A 245 -8.74 -20.51 2.51
CA GLN A 245 -10.07 -19.93 2.36
C GLN A 245 -10.01 -18.41 2.31
N VAL A 246 -9.26 -17.79 3.23
CA VAL A 246 -9.05 -16.35 3.28
C VAL A 246 -8.36 -15.83 2.01
N ARG A 247 -7.37 -16.55 1.48
CA ARG A 247 -6.74 -16.18 0.20
C ARG A 247 -7.72 -16.24 -0.98
N ARG A 248 -8.70 -17.15 -0.96
CA ARG A 248 -9.75 -17.22 -1.98
C ARG A 248 -10.74 -16.06 -1.86
N SER A 249 -11.19 -15.75 -0.64
CA SER A 249 -11.99 -14.56 -0.36
C SER A 249 -11.30 -13.29 -0.86
N ARG A 250 -10.02 -13.12 -0.50
CA ARG A 250 -9.20 -11.99 -0.93
C ARG A 250 -9.09 -11.90 -2.45
N ALA A 251 -8.82 -13.01 -3.15
CA ALA A 251 -8.73 -13.02 -4.60
C ALA A 251 -10.07 -12.62 -5.27
N ARG A 252 -11.20 -13.08 -4.73
CA ARG A 252 -12.53 -12.68 -5.21
C ARG A 252 -12.80 -11.20 -4.95
N ALA A 253 -12.41 -10.69 -3.78
CA ALA A 253 -12.54 -9.27 -3.44
C ALA A 253 -11.69 -8.40 -4.37
N ALA A 254 -10.42 -8.77 -4.60
CA ALA A 254 -9.53 -8.06 -5.52
C ALA A 254 -10.13 -7.92 -6.92
N GLU A 255 -10.65 -9.02 -7.49
CA GLU A 255 -11.29 -9.00 -8.82
C GLU A 255 -12.51 -8.06 -8.88
N LEU A 256 -13.28 -7.96 -7.80
CA LEU A 256 -14.42 -7.06 -7.70
C LEU A 256 -14.00 -5.60 -7.49
N ILE A 257 -12.95 -5.37 -6.70
CA ILE A 257 -12.36 -4.05 -6.47
C ILE A 257 -11.80 -3.50 -7.77
N GLU A 258 -11.02 -4.28 -8.52
CA GLU A 258 -10.46 -3.89 -9.82
C GLU A 258 -11.57 -3.48 -10.81
N ARG A 259 -12.62 -4.29 -10.95
CA ARG A 259 -13.76 -3.93 -11.82
C ARG A 259 -14.51 -2.69 -11.33
N ALA A 260 -14.68 -2.52 -10.02
CA ALA A 260 -15.35 -1.35 -9.45
C ALA A 260 -14.53 -0.08 -9.68
N ALA A 261 -13.21 -0.15 -9.46
CA ALA A 261 -12.27 0.92 -9.75
C ALA A 261 -12.27 1.27 -11.24
N GLY A 262 -12.24 0.27 -12.12
CA GLY A 262 -12.30 0.47 -13.58
C GLY A 262 -13.61 1.13 -14.02
N ALA A 263 -14.75 0.69 -13.47
CA ALA A 263 -16.06 1.29 -13.79
C ALA A 263 -16.16 2.74 -13.32
N LEU A 264 -15.65 3.06 -12.12
CA LEU A 264 -15.60 4.43 -11.63
C LEU A 264 -14.65 5.27 -12.47
N GLN A 265 -13.40 4.84 -12.65
CA GLN A 265 -12.36 5.57 -13.40
C GLN A 265 -12.79 5.86 -14.85
N ALA A 266 -13.47 4.92 -15.52
CA ALA A 266 -13.98 5.13 -16.86
C ALA A 266 -15.02 6.26 -16.94
N LEU A 267 -15.74 6.53 -15.85
CA LEU A 267 -16.75 7.58 -15.78
C LEU A 267 -16.19 8.91 -15.26
N VAL A 268 -15.37 8.88 -14.21
CA VAL A 268 -14.88 10.09 -13.53
C VAL A 268 -13.52 10.58 -14.05
N GLY A 269 -12.84 9.76 -14.84
CA GLY A 269 -11.46 9.99 -15.26
C GLY A 269 -10.47 9.86 -14.10
N GLY A 270 -9.34 10.55 -14.21
CA GLY A 270 -8.29 10.54 -13.19
C GLY A 270 -7.47 9.24 -13.16
N GLU A 271 -6.89 8.97 -12.00
CA GLU A 271 -5.87 7.94 -11.80
C GLU A 271 -6.32 6.91 -10.75
N VAL A 272 -5.85 5.66 -10.87
CA VAL A 272 -6.07 4.63 -9.85
C VAL A 272 -4.78 4.39 -9.08
N VAL A 273 -4.87 4.28 -7.75
CA VAL A 273 -3.73 3.96 -6.89
C VAL A 273 -4.03 2.75 -6.00
N ASP A 274 -2.99 1.97 -5.70
CA ASP A 274 -3.05 0.89 -4.73
C ASP A 274 -2.88 1.37 -3.27
N ASP A 275 -3.01 0.45 -2.32
CA ASP A 275 -2.83 0.71 -0.88
C ASP A 275 -1.46 1.27 -0.48
N ASP A 276 -0.45 1.05 -1.32
CA ASP A 276 0.88 1.60 -1.13
C ASP A 276 1.05 2.97 -1.82
N GLY A 277 -0.02 3.51 -2.40
CA GLY A 277 -0.04 4.81 -3.06
C GLY A 277 0.64 4.81 -4.42
N PHE A 278 0.82 3.65 -5.05
CA PHE A 278 1.39 3.52 -6.38
C PHE A 278 0.32 3.55 -7.46
N LEU A 279 0.60 4.19 -8.59
CA LEU A 279 -0.28 4.16 -9.75
C LEU A 279 -0.49 2.73 -10.27
N VAL A 280 -1.74 2.44 -10.61
CA VAL A 280 -2.17 1.23 -11.29
C VAL A 280 -2.60 1.60 -12.70
N ASP A 281 -2.06 0.92 -13.70
CA ASP A 281 -2.47 1.11 -15.09
C ASP A 281 -3.94 0.65 -15.24
N PRO A 282 -4.85 1.49 -15.76
CA PRO A 282 -6.23 1.06 -16.00
C PRO A 282 -6.36 -0.18 -16.90
N GLY A 283 -5.37 -0.45 -17.77
CA GLY A 283 -5.31 -1.67 -18.58
C GLY A 283 -4.98 -2.95 -17.81
N ASP A 284 -4.45 -2.82 -16.59
CA ASP A 284 -4.19 -3.95 -15.68
C ASP A 284 -5.40 -4.29 -14.81
N LEU A 285 -6.42 -3.42 -14.75
CA LEU A 285 -7.65 -3.67 -14.01
C LEU A 285 -8.50 -4.74 -14.70
N ALA A 286 -9.15 -5.61 -13.92
CA ALA A 286 -10.15 -6.52 -14.43
C ALA A 286 -11.28 -5.77 -15.18
N GLY A 287 -11.53 -6.18 -16.43
CA GLY A 287 -12.63 -5.69 -17.27
C GLY A 287 -13.98 -6.38 -17.07
#